data_AF-A0A1I0QNZ5-F1
#
_entry.id   AF-A0A1I0QNZ5-F1
#
_cell.length_a   1.000
_cell.length_b   1.000
_cell.length_c   1.000
_cell.angle_alpha   90.00
_cell.angle_beta   90.00
_cell.angle_gamma   90.00
#
_symmetry.space_group_name_H-M   'P 1'
#
loop_
_entity.id
_entity.type
_entity.pdbx_description
1 polymer ?
#
loop_
_entity_poly.entity_id
_entity_poly.type
_entity_poly.pdbx_seq_one_letter_code
_entity_poly.pdbx_strand_id
1 'polypeptide(L)'
;MKFADFLRSQLTDIVDYYQQYLRRTIGTTIIFTAICFVIAALLLHFNEFSGRAGKNQISLLNYFFLSYNTGEVYSIIDLTKDVFIFFVALFSIGFARLEKEGIPAELTFSQFTRKINVKDIMVLAGILILSAIIDYTLFKMGVYSAGHIRNRSVDKYIHGTIFQLRIYIPLILFSLGVYVLRTSEKVKLKVRNILFLYISLWLFNEFAYELFMWCRYHVFALVLMPFDKSDSYYLLESVPGIVLITFFFLGYHATLTKATSTEV
;
A
#
# COMPACT_ATOMS: atom_id res chain seq x y z
N MET A 1 21.24 18.16 3.31
CA MET A 1 21.55 16.73 3.10
C MET A 1 21.75 16.50 1.61
N LYS A 2 22.81 15.81 1.18
CA LYS A 2 22.95 15.41 -0.23
C LYS A 2 21.96 14.27 -0.50
N PHE A 3 21.46 14.18 -1.74
CA PHE A 3 20.49 13.16 -2.13
C PHE A 3 20.97 11.72 -1.87
N ALA A 4 22.25 11.45 -2.13
CA ALA A 4 22.85 10.14 -1.87
C ALA A 4 22.85 9.76 -0.37
N ASP A 5 23.11 10.72 0.52
CA ASP A 5 23.08 10.48 1.96
C ASP A 5 21.65 10.15 2.43
N PHE A 6 20.66 10.83 1.84
CA PHE A 6 19.24 10.55 2.13
C PHE A 6 18.86 9.13 1.75
N LEU A 7 19.18 8.70 0.51
CA LEU A 7 18.90 7.34 0.04
C LEU A 7 19.59 6.29 0.90
N ARG A 8 20.87 6.50 1.21
CA ARG A 8 21.63 5.58 2.08
C ARG A 8 21.01 5.45 3.46
N SER A 9 20.62 6.57 4.09
CA SER A 9 19.92 6.54 5.37
C SER A 9 18.63 5.73 5.26
N GLN A 10 17.78 6.04 4.28
CA GLN A 10 16.50 5.35 4.11
C GLN A 10 16.67 3.83 3.96
N LEU A 11 17.63 3.38 3.16
CA LEU A 11 17.90 1.95 2.97
C LEU A 11 18.42 1.28 4.25
N THR A 12 19.35 1.94 4.95
CA THR A 12 19.90 1.44 6.21
C THR A 12 18.79 1.30 7.24
N ASP A 13 17.93 2.31 7.34
CA ASP A 13 16.81 2.33 8.27
C ASP A 13 15.83 1.20 8.01
N ILE A 14 15.46 0.97 6.74
CA ILE A 14 14.56 -0.13 6.39
C ILE A 14 15.16 -1.47 6.85
N VAL A 15 16.44 -1.71 6.57
CA VAL A 15 17.13 -2.94 6.96
C VAL A 15 17.17 -3.09 8.48
N ASP A 16 17.52 -2.03 9.21
CA ASP A 16 17.59 -2.03 10.67
C ASP A 16 16.23 -2.34 11.30
N TYR A 17 15.15 -1.75 10.77
CA TYR A 17 13.78 -2.04 11.21
C TYR A 17 13.44 -3.52 11.02
N TYR A 18 13.75 -4.10 9.86
CA TYR A 18 13.53 -5.53 9.61
C TYR A 18 14.33 -6.42 10.55
N GLN A 19 15.61 -6.14 10.76
CA GLN A 19 16.45 -6.93 11.66
C GLN A 19 15.94 -6.88 13.10
N GLN A 20 15.51 -5.71 13.56
CA GLN A 20 15.12 -5.50 14.95
C GLN A 20 13.70 -6.00 15.25
N TYR A 21 12.75 -5.80 14.33
CA TYR A 21 11.32 -5.88 14.66
C TYR A 21 10.53 -6.93 13.89
N LEU A 22 11.03 -7.48 12.78
CA LEU A 22 10.26 -8.42 11.93
C LEU A 22 9.68 -9.59 12.73
N ARG A 23 10.50 -10.26 13.55
CA ARG A 23 10.04 -11.40 14.36
C ARG A 23 8.97 -11.03 15.39
N ARG A 24 9.01 -9.79 15.90
CA ARG A 24 8.08 -9.32 16.93
C ARG A 24 6.74 -8.89 16.31
N THR A 25 6.75 -8.38 15.08
CA THR A 25 5.55 -7.82 14.44
C THR A 25 4.81 -8.79 13.53
N ILE A 26 5.45 -9.90 13.12
CA ILE A 26 4.93 -10.82 12.10
C ILE A 26 3.52 -11.36 12.41
N GLY A 27 3.24 -11.72 13.66
CA GLY A 27 1.91 -12.24 14.03
C GLY A 27 0.81 -11.20 13.82
N THR A 28 1.07 -9.95 14.20
CA THR A 28 0.14 -8.83 14.03
C THR A 28 -0.03 -8.48 12.54
N THR A 29 1.06 -8.44 11.77
CA THR A 29 1.00 -8.10 10.34
C THR A 29 0.33 -9.19 9.51
N ILE A 30 0.43 -10.47 9.90
CA ILE A 30 -0.33 -11.57 9.28
C ILE A 30 -1.83 -11.35 9.44
N ILE A 31 -2.28 -10.99 10.64
CA ILE A 31 -3.71 -10.76 10.91
C ILE A 31 -4.24 -9.59 10.07
N PHE A 32 -3.52 -8.46 10.04
CA PHE A 32 -3.90 -7.34 9.18
C PHE A 32 -3.94 -7.73 7.71
N THR A 33 -2.94 -8.48 7.24
CA THR A 33 -2.89 -8.94 5.85
C THR A 33 -4.07 -9.86 5.52
N ALA A 34 -4.40 -10.81 6.40
CA ALA A 34 -5.56 -11.68 6.20
C ALA A 34 -6.86 -10.86 6.10
N ILE A 35 -7.03 -9.84 6.93
CA ILE A 35 -8.18 -8.92 6.85
C ILE A 35 -8.18 -8.18 5.50
N CYS A 36 -7.04 -7.68 5.02
CA CYS A 36 -6.94 -7.05 3.71
C CYS A 36 -7.39 -7.99 2.59
N PHE A 37 -6.99 -9.27 2.62
CA PHE A 37 -7.40 -10.26 1.63
C PHE A 37 -8.90 -10.56 1.69
N VAL A 38 -9.48 -10.65 2.88
CA VAL A 38 -10.94 -10.80 3.04
C VAL A 38 -11.69 -9.60 2.44
N ILE A 39 -11.23 -8.37 2.71
CA ILE A 39 -11.85 -7.16 2.14
C ILE A 39 -11.67 -7.12 0.63
N ALA A 40 -10.48 -7.44 0.11
CA ALA A 40 -10.23 -7.51 -1.33
C ALA A 40 -11.16 -8.53 -2.02
N ALA A 41 -11.36 -9.70 -1.41
CA ALA A 41 -12.30 -10.70 -1.91
C ALA A 41 -13.75 -10.21 -1.91
N LEU A 42 -14.17 -9.49 -0.86
CA LEU A 42 -15.50 -8.86 -0.82
C LEU A 42 -15.65 -7.80 -1.92
N LEU A 43 -14.65 -6.93 -2.12
CA LEU A 43 -14.66 -5.91 -3.18
C LEU A 43 -14.73 -6.55 -4.57
N LEU A 44 -14.01 -7.66 -4.79
CA LEU A 44 -14.08 -8.44 -6.02
C LEU A 44 -15.49 -8.99 -6.27
N HIS A 45 -16.10 -9.57 -5.24
CA HIS A 45 -17.44 -10.13 -5.35
C HIS A 45 -18.50 -9.05 -5.65
N PHE A 46 -18.40 -7.87 -5.02
CA PHE A 46 -19.26 -6.73 -5.37
C PHE A 46 -19.07 -6.25 -6.81
N ASN A 47 -17.85 -6.33 -7.34
CA ASN A 47 -17.57 -5.99 -8.73
C ASN A 47 -18.19 -7.01 -9.71
N GLU A 48 -18.18 -8.30 -9.38
CA GLU A 48 -18.85 -9.37 -10.13
C GLU A 48 -20.37 -9.16 -10.19
N PHE A 49 -21.00 -8.83 -9.06
CA PHE A 49 -22.44 -8.55 -9.00
C PHE A 49 -22.89 -7.38 -9.87
N SER A 50 -22.00 -6.44 -10.17
CA SER A 50 -22.31 -5.33 -11.08
C SER A 50 -22.38 -5.75 -12.56
N GLY A 51 -22.12 -7.03 -12.88
CA GLY A 51 -22.10 -7.57 -14.24
C GLY A 51 -20.86 -7.16 -15.05
N ARG A 52 -19.85 -6.59 -14.40
CA ARG A 52 -18.69 -5.93 -15.03
C ARG A 52 -17.38 -6.70 -14.93
N ALA A 53 -17.35 -7.81 -14.18
CA ALA A 53 -16.20 -8.69 -14.15
C ALA A 53 -16.13 -9.50 -15.45
N GLY A 54 -15.21 -9.11 -16.35
CA GLY A 54 -14.89 -9.88 -17.54
C GLY A 54 -14.41 -11.29 -17.18
N LYS A 55 -14.55 -12.23 -18.12
CA LYS A 55 -14.23 -13.67 -18.08
C LYS A 55 -12.79 -14.06 -17.62
N ASN A 56 -11.98 -13.12 -17.14
CA ASN A 56 -10.61 -13.38 -16.71
C ASN A 56 -10.57 -13.44 -15.18
N GLN A 57 -10.28 -14.61 -14.64
CA GLN A 57 -9.96 -14.77 -13.21
C GLN A 57 -8.66 -14.01 -12.92
N ILE A 58 -8.75 -12.85 -12.27
CA ILE A 58 -7.59 -12.05 -11.86
C ILE A 58 -7.28 -12.40 -10.40
N SER A 59 -6.05 -12.81 -10.14
CA SER A 59 -5.55 -13.07 -8.78
C SER A 59 -5.79 -11.90 -7.83
N LEU A 60 -6.20 -12.15 -6.58
CA LEU A 60 -6.37 -11.11 -5.56
C LEU A 60 -5.07 -10.35 -5.26
N LEU A 61 -3.92 -11.01 -5.39
CA LEU A 61 -2.58 -10.44 -5.17
C LEU A 61 -2.26 -9.30 -6.12
N ASN A 62 -2.81 -9.34 -7.33
CA ASN A 62 -2.62 -8.32 -8.33
C ASN A 62 -3.12 -6.95 -7.85
N TYR A 63 -4.24 -6.90 -7.15
CA TYR A 63 -4.87 -5.65 -6.73
C TYR A 63 -4.13 -4.91 -5.61
N PHE A 64 -3.10 -5.52 -5.00
CA PHE A 64 -2.25 -4.87 -4.01
C PHE A 64 -1.14 -4.01 -4.65
N PHE A 65 -0.68 -4.35 -5.86
CA PHE A 65 0.47 -3.69 -6.50
C PHE A 65 0.23 -3.20 -7.93
N LEU A 66 -0.79 -3.73 -8.61
CA LEU A 66 -1.16 -3.38 -9.97
C LEU A 66 -2.56 -2.75 -9.97
N SER A 67 -2.73 -1.60 -10.62
CA SER A 67 -4.06 -1.03 -10.87
C SER A 67 -4.68 -1.73 -12.08
N TYR A 68 -5.92 -2.21 -11.93
CA TYR A 68 -6.66 -2.91 -12.97
C TYR A 68 -7.88 -2.10 -13.36
N ASN A 69 -7.63 -1.01 -14.09
CA ASN A 69 -8.67 -0.41 -14.91
C ASN A 69 -8.50 -0.87 -16.36
N THR A 70 -9.26 -1.90 -16.72
CA THR A 70 -9.47 -2.28 -18.12
C THR A 70 -10.72 -1.57 -18.64
N GLY A 71 -10.54 -0.50 -19.42
CA GLY A 71 -11.62 0.19 -20.15
C GLY A 71 -12.07 1.52 -19.55
N GLU A 72 -13.31 1.93 -19.89
CA GLU A 72 -13.89 3.25 -19.55
C GLU A 72 -14.65 3.29 -18.22
N VAL A 73 -14.71 2.17 -17.50
CA VAL A 73 -15.49 2.01 -16.28
C VAL A 73 -14.59 1.86 -15.07
N TYR A 74 -14.85 2.67 -14.04
CA TYR A 74 -14.12 2.61 -12.77
C TYR A 74 -14.47 1.35 -11.99
N SER A 75 -13.45 0.60 -11.56
CA SER A 75 -13.62 -0.61 -10.77
C SER A 75 -13.37 -0.34 -9.29
N ILE A 76 -14.31 -0.67 -8.41
CA ILE A 76 -14.16 -0.45 -6.95
C ILE A 76 -13.02 -1.27 -6.34
N ILE A 77 -12.64 -2.37 -6.98
CA ILE A 77 -11.53 -3.21 -6.54
C ILE A 77 -10.17 -2.49 -6.62
N ASP A 78 -10.05 -1.42 -7.40
CA ASP A 78 -8.83 -0.60 -7.42
C ASP A 78 -8.56 0.05 -6.06
N LEU A 79 -9.58 0.20 -5.21
CA LEU A 79 -9.43 0.67 -3.83
C LEU A 79 -8.74 -0.36 -2.92
N THR A 80 -8.49 -1.59 -3.37
CA THR A 80 -7.80 -2.62 -2.57
C THR A 80 -6.43 -2.13 -2.09
N LYS A 81 -5.70 -1.39 -2.95
CA LYS A 81 -4.41 -0.80 -2.56
C LYS A 81 -4.58 0.25 -1.46
N ASP A 82 -5.59 1.10 -1.55
CA ASP A 82 -5.87 2.11 -0.53
C ASP A 82 -6.29 1.47 0.79
N VAL A 83 -7.06 0.39 0.75
CA VAL A 83 -7.41 -0.42 1.92
C VAL A 83 -6.15 -1.02 2.56
N PHE A 84 -5.25 -1.57 1.75
CA PHE A 84 -3.97 -2.07 2.25
C PHE A 84 -3.15 -0.96 2.93
N ILE A 85 -3.00 0.20 2.28
CA ILE A 85 -2.27 1.35 2.84
C ILE A 85 -2.95 1.84 4.13
N PHE A 86 -4.28 1.82 4.21
CA PHE A 86 -5.03 2.13 5.43
C PHE A 86 -4.64 1.22 6.60
N PHE A 87 -4.55 -0.10 6.39
CA PHE A 87 -4.10 -1.02 7.44
C PHE A 87 -2.63 -0.86 7.78
N VAL A 88 -1.78 -0.57 6.80
CA VAL A 88 -0.38 -0.24 7.03
C VAL A 88 -0.24 1.06 7.85
N ALA A 89 -1.11 2.05 7.63
CA ALA A 89 -1.14 3.28 8.41
C ALA A 89 -1.62 3.03 9.86
N LEU A 90 -2.66 2.21 10.06
CA LEU A 90 -3.08 1.76 11.38
C LEU A 90 -1.96 1.01 12.11
N PHE A 91 -1.30 0.09 11.40
CA PHE A 91 -0.12 -0.60 11.89
C PHE A 91 0.98 0.40 12.27
N SER A 92 1.20 1.43 11.46
CA SER A 92 2.25 2.40 11.71
C SER A 92 2.01 3.23 12.96
N ILE A 93 0.76 3.62 13.22
CA ILE A 93 0.39 4.38 14.42
C ILE A 93 0.52 3.51 15.68
N GLY A 94 -0.05 2.30 15.64
CA GLY A 94 0.02 1.37 16.77
C GLY A 94 1.47 0.99 17.09
N PHE A 95 2.27 0.72 16.07
CA PHE A 95 3.69 0.38 16.22
C PHE A 95 4.51 1.56 16.75
N ALA A 96 4.34 2.77 16.22
CA ALA A 96 5.06 3.95 16.69
C ALA A 96 4.73 4.31 18.15
N ARG A 97 3.52 3.99 18.64
CA ARG A 97 3.17 4.17 20.07
C ARG A 97 3.80 3.09 20.94
N LEU A 98 3.85 1.85 20.48
CA LEU A 98 4.55 0.76 21.18
C LEU A 98 6.07 0.99 21.24
N GLU A 99 6.66 1.52 20.17
CA GLU A 99 8.09 1.85 20.13
C GLU A 99 8.45 2.87 21.21
N LYS A 100 7.60 3.88 21.45
CA LYS A 100 7.80 4.87 22.52
C LYS A 100 7.72 4.27 23.93
N GLU A 101 6.93 3.22 24.13
CA GLU A 101 6.72 2.57 25.43
C GLU A 101 7.66 1.38 25.66
N GLY A 102 8.38 0.93 24.64
CA GLY A 102 9.17 -0.29 24.63
C GLY A 102 8.38 -1.49 24.10
N ILE A 103 8.84 -2.04 22.96
CA ILE A 103 8.15 -3.16 22.31
C ILE A 103 8.40 -4.46 23.11
N PRO A 104 7.34 -5.14 23.59
CA PRO A 104 7.48 -6.39 24.32
C PRO A 104 8.12 -7.48 23.44
N ALA A 105 8.70 -8.50 24.08
CA ALA A 105 9.33 -9.62 23.38
C ALA A 105 8.32 -10.40 22.50
N GLU A 106 7.09 -10.55 23.00
CA GLU A 106 5.96 -11.12 22.28
C GLU A 106 4.85 -10.09 22.18
N LEU A 107 4.53 -9.70 20.95
CA LEU A 107 3.49 -8.71 20.68
C LEU A 107 2.22 -9.44 20.24
N THR A 108 1.17 -9.35 21.06
CA THR A 108 -0.16 -9.88 20.70
C THR A 108 -1.00 -8.85 19.95
N PHE A 109 -1.87 -9.31 19.07
CA PHE A 109 -2.79 -8.43 18.32
C PHE A 109 -3.72 -7.63 19.25
N SER A 110 -4.12 -8.19 20.40
CA SER A 110 -4.93 -7.47 21.39
C SER A 110 -4.17 -6.30 22.01
N GLN A 111 -2.89 -6.51 22.39
CA GLN A 111 -2.05 -5.41 22.88
C GLN A 111 -1.86 -4.33 21.82
N PHE A 112 -1.70 -4.75 20.56
CA PHE A 112 -1.55 -3.83 19.44
C PHE A 112 -2.78 -2.96 19.20
N THR A 113 -3.95 -3.58 19.10
CA THR A 113 -5.22 -2.87 18.84
C THR A 113 -5.61 -1.90 19.95
N ARG A 114 -5.25 -2.19 21.21
CA ARG A 114 -5.40 -1.24 22.33
C ARG A 114 -4.63 0.06 22.16
N LYS A 115 -3.61 0.09 21.30
CA LYS A 115 -2.83 1.31 21.01
C LYS A 115 -3.45 2.17 19.91
N ILE A 116 -4.46 1.67 19.21
CA ILE A 116 -5.19 2.39 18.18
C ILE A 116 -6.45 2.99 18.81
N ASN A 117 -6.57 4.32 18.73
CA ASN A 117 -7.74 5.03 19.21
C ASN A 117 -8.79 5.17 18.10
N VAL A 118 -10.06 5.33 18.50
CA VAL A 118 -11.16 5.59 17.55
C VAL A 118 -10.88 6.83 16.68
N LYS A 119 -10.22 7.85 17.25
CA LYS A 119 -9.80 9.04 16.50
C LYS A 119 -8.86 8.70 15.34
N ASP A 120 -7.93 7.76 15.54
CA ASP A 120 -7.00 7.35 14.48
C ASP A 120 -7.75 6.70 13.33
N ILE A 121 -8.68 5.80 13.67
CA ILE A 121 -9.55 5.12 12.70
C ILE A 121 -10.38 6.14 11.92
N MET A 122 -11.01 7.11 12.60
CA MET A 122 -11.83 8.14 11.93
C MET A 122 -11.01 9.01 10.97
N VAL A 123 -9.82 9.46 11.39
CA VAL A 123 -8.96 10.29 10.53
C VAL A 123 -8.46 9.50 9.32
N LEU A 124 -7.98 8.27 9.53
CA LEU A 124 -7.51 7.41 8.44
C LEU A 124 -8.66 6.99 7.51
N ALA A 125 -9.87 6.77 8.03
CA ALA A 125 -11.06 6.51 7.21
C ALA A 125 -11.45 7.73 6.37
N GLY A 126 -11.34 8.94 6.93
CA GLY A 126 -11.50 10.18 6.17
C GLY A 126 -10.48 10.31 5.03
N ILE A 127 -9.22 9.94 5.28
CA ILE A 127 -8.17 9.90 4.25
C ILE A 127 -8.46 8.84 3.19
N LEU A 128 -8.97 7.66 3.58
CA LEU A 128 -9.38 6.62 2.65
C LEU A 128 -10.48 7.10 1.71
N ILE A 129 -11.53 7.74 2.24
CA ILE A 129 -12.62 8.32 1.43
C ILE A 129 -12.09 9.40 0.49
N LEU A 130 -11.23 10.29 0.99
CA LEU A 130 -10.62 11.33 0.17
C LEU A 130 -9.76 10.73 -0.97
N SER A 131 -8.98 9.69 -0.66
CA SER A 131 -8.14 8.98 -1.64
C SER A 131 -9.01 8.34 -2.73
N ALA A 132 -10.12 7.69 -2.35
CA ALA A 132 -11.06 7.10 -3.30
C ALA A 132 -11.71 8.16 -4.23
N ILE A 133 -12.08 9.33 -3.70
CA ILE A 133 -12.63 10.44 -4.51
C ILE A 133 -11.58 10.97 -5.50
N ILE A 134 -10.34 11.15 -5.04
CA ILE A 134 -9.24 11.61 -5.91
C ILE A 134 -8.94 10.57 -6.98
N ASP A 135 -8.88 9.29 -6.61
CA ASP A 135 -8.63 8.19 -7.53
C ASP A 135 -9.69 8.11 -8.63
N TYR A 136 -10.97 8.21 -8.26
CA TYR A 136 -12.07 8.28 -9.22
C TYR A 136 -11.97 9.51 -10.14
N THR A 137 -11.58 10.67 -9.59
CA THR A 137 -11.41 11.90 -10.38
C THR A 137 -10.29 11.74 -11.40
N LEU A 138 -9.13 11.22 -10.97
CA LEU A 138 -7.98 10.94 -11.84
C LEU A 138 -8.32 9.91 -12.92
N PHE A 139 -9.09 8.88 -12.58
CA PHE A 139 -9.62 7.94 -13.55
C PHE A 139 -10.46 8.64 -14.64
N LYS A 140 -11.41 9.51 -14.24
CA LYS A 140 -12.24 10.27 -15.19
C LYS A 140 -11.41 11.20 -16.07
N MET A 141 -10.37 11.83 -15.51
CA MET A 141 -9.42 12.63 -16.30
C MET A 141 -8.67 11.78 -17.33
N GLY A 142 -8.30 10.54 -16.98
CA GLY A 142 -7.67 9.60 -17.90
C GLY A 142 -8.57 9.23 -19.07
N VAL A 143 -9.82 8.86 -18.79
CA VAL A 143 -10.83 8.54 -19.82
C VAL A 143 -11.09 9.76 -20.71
N TYR A 144 -11.24 10.95 -20.13
CA TYR A 144 -11.43 12.18 -20.88
C TYR A 144 -10.23 12.48 -21.82
N SER A 145 -9.01 12.32 -21.30
CA SER A 145 -7.78 12.47 -22.08
C SER A 145 -7.75 11.52 -23.28
N ALA A 146 -8.04 10.23 -23.07
CA ALA A 146 -8.05 9.23 -24.13
C ALA A 146 -9.03 9.57 -25.27
N GLY A 147 -10.18 10.15 -24.94
CA GLY A 147 -11.20 10.52 -25.92
C GLY A 147 -10.88 11.78 -26.74
N HIS A 148 -10.00 12.67 -26.26
CA HIS A 148 -9.79 14.00 -26.86
C HIS A 148 -8.38 14.23 -27.41
N ILE A 149 -7.39 13.41 -27.04
CA ILE A 149 -6.01 13.59 -27.47
C ILE A 149 -5.75 12.80 -28.76
N ARG A 150 -5.47 13.53 -29.85
CA ARG A 150 -5.10 12.94 -31.14
C ARG A 150 -3.64 12.49 -31.21
N ASN A 151 -2.76 13.02 -30.35
CA ASN A 151 -1.33 12.70 -30.34
C ASN A 151 -1.02 11.56 -29.37
N ARG A 152 -0.62 10.40 -29.93
CA ARG A 152 -0.29 9.19 -29.17
C ARG A 152 0.83 9.36 -28.14
N SER A 153 1.81 10.23 -28.41
CA SER A 153 2.92 10.47 -27.47
C SER A 153 2.47 11.29 -26.26
N VAL A 154 1.64 12.30 -26.48
CA VAL A 154 1.05 13.13 -25.42
C VAL A 154 0.09 12.30 -24.57
N ASP A 155 -0.70 11.44 -25.22
CA ASP A 155 -1.62 10.52 -24.56
C ASP A 155 -0.89 9.57 -23.59
N LYS A 156 0.20 8.93 -24.06
CA LYS A 156 1.07 8.09 -23.21
C LYS A 156 1.62 8.84 -22.01
N TYR A 157 2.07 10.07 -22.20
CA TYR A 157 2.63 10.88 -21.12
C TYR A 157 1.59 11.22 -20.05
N ILE A 158 0.38 11.62 -20.47
CA ILE A 158 -0.70 11.96 -19.54
C ILE A 158 -1.20 10.72 -18.81
N HIS A 159 -1.40 9.60 -19.51
CA HIS A 159 -1.78 8.34 -18.88
C HIS A 159 -0.73 7.87 -17.87
N GLY A 160 0.55 7.95 -18.23
CA GLY A 160 1.65 7.64 -17.31
C GLY A 160 1.64 8.54 -16.08
N THR A 161 1.42 9.85 -16.27
CA THR A 161 1.35 10.81 -15.16
C THR A 161 0.16 10.53 -14.24
N ILE A 162 -1.03 10.29 -14.80
CA ILE A 162 -2.23 9.97 -14.04
C ILE A 162 -2.04 8.67 -13.25
N PHE A 163 -1.46 7.64 -13.88
CA PHE A 163 -1.17 6.38 -13.21
C PHE A 163 -0.24 6.56 -12.00
N GLN A 164 0.84 7.34 -12.15
CA GLN A 164 1.76 7.68 -11.06
C GLN A 164 1.03 8.43 -9.93
N LEU A 165 0.19 9.42 -10.27
CA LEU A 165 -0.59 10.17 -9.27
C LEU A 165 -1.55 9.26 -8.49
N ARG A 166 -2.25 8.35 -9.18
CA ARG A 166 -3.15 7.37 -8.55
C ARG A 166 -2.43 6.45 -7.57
N ILE A 167 -1.18 6.08 -7.86
CA ILE A 167 -0.37 5.26 -6.97
C ILE A 167 0.14 6.03 -5.74
N TYR A 168 0.66 7.24 -5.95
CA TYR A 168 1.45 7.94 -4.94
C TYR A 168 0.67 8.95 -4.10
N ILE A 169 -0.44 9.49 -4.58
CA ILE A 169 -1.28 10.40 -3.78
C ILE A 169 -1.79 9.71 -2.50
N PRO A 170 -2.38 8.49 -2.55
CA PRO A 170 -2.84 7.81 -1.33
C PRO A 170 -1.69 7.61 -0.33
N LEU A 171 -0.54 7.11 -0.79
CA LEU A 171 0.65 6.90 0.05
C LEU A 171 1.09 8.19 0.76
N ILE A 172 1.13 9.31 0.05
CA ILE A 172 1.46 10.62 0.62
C ILE A 172 0.41 11.05 1.65
N LEU A 173 -0.87 10.97 1.33
CA LEU A 173 -1.96 11.38 2.23
C LEU A 173 -1.95 10.55 3.52
N PHE A 174 -1.79 9.24 3.42
CA PHE A 174 -1.68 8.35 4.57
C PHE A 174 -0.44 8.63 5.41
N SER A 175 0.71 8.91 4.78
CA SER A 175 1.93 9.30 5.51
C SER A 175 1.74 10.60 6.31
N LEU A 176 1.14 11.61 5.69
CA LEU A 176 0.82 12.87 6.37
C LEU A 176 -0.19 12.66 7.50
N GLY A 177 -1.19 11.81 7.31
CA GLY A 177 -2.15 11.43 8.34
C GLY A 177 -1.47 10.75 9.53
N VAL A 178 -0.61 9.77 9.27
CA VAL A 178 0.19 9.08 10.30
C VAL A 178 1.07 10.08 11.06
N TYR A 179 1.71 11.02 10.37
CA TYR A 179 2.51 12.06 11.00
C TYR A 179 1.68 12.91 11.97
N VAL A 180 0.55 13.47 11.51
CA VAL A 180 -0.35 14.30 12.32
C VAL A 180 -0.92 13.54 13.53
N LEU A 181 -1.14 12.23 13.40
CA LEU A 181 -1.65 11.40 14.50
C LEU A 181 -0.56 10.96 15.48
N ARG A 182 0.72 10.99 15.06
CA ARG A 182 1.89 10.63 15.88
C ARG A 182 2.50 11.84 16.59
N THR A 183 2.47 13.01 15.97
CA THR A 183 3.06 14.25 16.49
C THR A 183 1.95 15.28 16.74
N SER A 184 2.02 15.98 17.88
CA SER A 184 1.10 17.11 18.16
C SER A 184 1.55 18.40 17.46
N GLU A 185 2.54 18.32 16.57
CA GLU A 185 3.17 19.46 15.94
C GLU A 185 2.48 19.83 14.63
N LYS A 186 2.41 21.13 14.34
CA LYS A 186 1.89 21.61 13.06
C LYS A 186 2.85 21.21 11.94
N VAL A 187 2.34 20.47 10.97
CA VAL A 187 3.11 20.05 9.79
C VAL A 187 3.59 21.28 9.01
N LYS A 188 4.89 21.52 8.98
CA LYS A 188 5.50 22.50 8.07
C LYS A 188 5.71 21.84 6.71
N LEU A 189 4.66 21.85 5.88
CA LEU A 189 4.70 21.32 4.51
C LEU A 189 5.57 22.22 3.62
N LYS A 190 6.86 21.95 3.57
CA LYS A 190 7.76 22.49 2.55
C LYS A 190 7.73 21.57 1.33
N VAL A 191 7.74 22.13 0.11
CA VAL A 191 7.81 21.36 -1.15
C VAL A 191 8.96 20.35 -1.14
N ARG A 192 10.11 20.76 -0.61
CA ARG A 192 11.29 19.89 -0.41
C ARG A 192 10.97 18.63 0.40
N ASN A 193 10.18 18.75 1.46
CA ASN A 193 9.86 17.62 2.35
C ASN A 193 8.85 16.69 1.68
N ILE A 194 7.89 17.23 0.93
CA ILE A 194 6.96 16.43 0.12
C ILE A 194 7.73 15.67 -0.96
N LEU A 195 8.73 16.30 -1.59
CA LEU A 195 9.58 15.63 -2.59
C LEU A 195 10.37 14.47 -1.98
N PHE A 196 11.01 14.66 -0.82
CA PHE A 196 11.72 13.58 -0.14
C PHE A 196 10.79 12.46 0.32
N LEU A 197 9.59 12.81 0.79
CA LEU A 197 8.54 11.84 1.12
C LEU A 197 8.13 11.03 -0.11
N TYR A 198 7.85 11.70 -1.22
CA TYR A 198 7.54 11.05 -2.50
C TYR A 198 8.64 10.09 -2.92
N ILE A 199 9.92 10.50 -2.85
CA ILE A 199 11.05 9.64 -3.25
C ILE A 199 11.18 8.41 -2.33
N SER A 200 10.99 8.56 -1.02
CA SER A 200 11.04 7.43 -0.08
C SER A 200 9.92 6.43 -0.37
N LEU A 201 8.69 6.92 -0.54
CA LEU A 201 7.53 6.09 -0.85
C LEU A 201 7.66 5.43 -2.22
N TRP A 202 8.16 6.16 -3.22
CA TRP A 202 8.46 5.64 -4.56
C TRP A 202 9.49 4.51 -4.48
N LEU A 203 10.65 4.75 -3.85
CA LEU A 203 11.73 3.77 -3.77
C LEU A 203 11.25 2.46 -3.13
N PHE A 204 10.52 2.53 -2.02
CA PHE A 204 10.04 1.32 -1.36
C PHE A 204 8.88 0.65 -2.10
N ASN A 205 7.98 1.42 -2.72
CA ASN A 205 6.90 0.85 -3.52
C ASN A 205 7.43 0.12 -4.76
N GLU A 206 8.44 0.67 -5.44
CA GLU A 206 9.11 -0.02 -6.56
C GLU A 206 9.86 -1.27 -6.08
N PHE A 207 10.59 -1.19 -4.96
CA PHE A 207 11.22 -2.36 -4.36
C PHE A 207 10.21 -3.46 -4.01
N ALA A 208 9.07 -3.09 -3.40
CA ALA A 208 8.01 -4.02 -3.05
C ALA A 208 7.40 -4.66 -4.30
N TYR A 209 7.17 -3.87 -5.36
CA TYR A 209 6.69 -4.36 -6.65
C TYR A 209 7.65 -5.36 -7.30
N GLU A 210 8.94 -5.04 -7.38
CA GLU A 210 9.94 -5.94 -7.96
C GLU A 210 10.10 -7.24 -7.16
N LEU A 211 10.15 -7.15 -5.83
CA LEU A 211 10.19 -8.33 -4.97
C LEU A 211 8.91 -9.16 -5.12
N PHE A 212 7.76 -8.51 -5.22
CA PHE A 212 6.48 -9.18 -5.46
C PHE A 212 6.48 -9.96 -6.77
N MET A 213 6.89 -9.31 -7.87
CA MET A 213 6.95 -9.94 -9.18
C MET A 213 7.94 -11.11 -9.20
N TRP A 214 9.12 -10.92 -8.59
CA TRP A 214 10.12 -11.98 -8.47
C TRP A 214 9.57 -13.19 -7.70
N CYS A 215 9.02 -12.97 -6.50
CA CYS A 215 8.45 -14.03 -5.66
C CYS A 215 7.33 -14.77 -6.38
N ARG A 216 6.45 -14.04 -7.07
CA ARG A 216 5.33 -14.64 -7.79
C ARG A 216 5.79 -15.52 -8.94
N TYR A 217 6.68 -15.03 -9.80
CA TYR A 217 7.10 -15.78 -10.98
C TYR A 217 8.06 -16.94 -10.68
N HIS A 218 8.82 -16.86 -9.58
CA HIS A 218 9.82 -17.88 -9.27
C HIS A 218 9.35 -18.78 -8.13
N VAL A 219 8.94 -18.20 -6.99
CA VAL A 219 8.60 -18.96 -5.80
C VAL A 219 7.18 -19.51 -5.91
N PHE A 220 6.18 -18.68 -6.23
CA PHE A 220 4.79 -19.14 -6.26
C PHE A 220 4.57 -20.09 -7.43
N ALA A 221 5.12 -19.77 -8.61
CA ALA A 221 5.05 -20.67 -9.77
C ALA A 221 5.63 -22.06 -9.46
N LEU A 222 6.73 -22.15 -8.69
CA LEU A 222 7.31 -23.42 -8.27
C LEU A 222 6.44 -24.15 -7.24
N VAL A 223 6.00 -23.44 -6.20
CA VAL A 223 5.21 -24.02 -5.09
C VAL A 223 3.82 -24.46 -5.56
N LEU A 224 3.23 -23.71 -6.49
CA LEU A 224 1.88 -23.93 -7.01
C LEU A 224 1.86 -24.72 -8.33
N MET A 225 3.03 -25.15 -8.84
CA MET A 225 3.13 -25.98 -10.05
C MET A 225 2.18 -27.20 -10.02
N PRO A 226 1.99 -27.92 -8.89
CA PRO A 226 1.06 -29.05 -8.85
C PRO A 226 -0.42 -28.68 -9.03
N PHE A 227 -0.75 -27.39 -8.92
CA PHE A 227 -2.11 -26.87 -8.95
C PHE A 227 -2.39 -25.99 -10.17
N ASP A 228 -1.48 -25.94 -11.15
CA ASP A 228 -1.54 -25.06 -12.33
C ASP A 228 -2.88 -25.12 -13.10
N LYS A 229 -3.53 -26.29 -13.10
CA LYS A 229 -4.82 -26.56 -13.75
C LYS A 229 -6.01 -26.58 -12.80
N SER A 230 -5.81 -26.25 -11.53
CA SER A 230 -6.87 -26.24 -10.53
C SER A 230 -7.69 -24.96 -10.64
N ASP A 231 -9.02 -25.08 -10.63
CA ASP A 231 -9.92 -23.92 -10.51
C ASP A 231 -9.69 -23.13 -9.21
N SER A 232 -9.05 -23.75 -8.21
CA SER A 232 -8.69 -23.14 -6.93
C SER A 232 -7.29 -22.53 -6.90
N TYR A 233 -6.57 -22.48 -8.03
CA TYR A 233 -5.18 -21.99 -8.09
C TYR A 233 -5.02 -20.62 -7.43
N TYR A 234 -5.93 -19.67 -7.68
CA TYR A 234 -5.85 -18.31 -7.12
C TYR A 234 -6.17 -18.23 -5.62
N LEU A 235 -7.02 -19.12 -5.11
CA LEU A 235 -7.23 -19.25 -3.66
C LEU A 235 -5.97 -19.82 -3.00
N LEU A 236 -5.34 -20.81 -3.63
CA LEU A 236 -4.08 -21.37 -3.18
C LEU A 236 -2.93 -20.36 -3.27
N GLU A 237 -2.93 -19.49 -4.28
CA GLU A 237 -1.97 -18.39 -4.44
C GLU A 237 -2.10 -17.35 -3.32
N SER A 238 -3.30 -17.17 -2.76
CA SER A 238 -3.54 -16.22 -1.67
C SER A 238 -2.82 -16.62 -0.37
N VAL A 239 -2.56 -17.91 -0.13
CA VAL A 239 -1.86 -18.39 1.08
C VAL A 239 -0.41 -17.90 1.15
N PRO A 240 0.49 -18.21 0.20
CA PRO A 240 1.83 -17.63 0.17
C PRO A 240 1.78 -16.12 -0.12
N GLY A 241 0.71 -15.64 -0.77
CA GLY A 241 0.41 -14.23 -0.93
C GLY A 241 0.30 -13.46 0.39
N ILE A 242 -0.45 -13.97 1.36
CA ILE A 242 -0.59 -13.37 2.69
C ILE A 242 0.79 -13.26 3.37
N VAL A 243 1.62 -14.31 3.27
CA VAL A 243 2.98 -14.30 3.85
C VAL A 243 3.85 -13.23 3.21
N LEU A 244 3.79 -13.09 1.89
CA LEU A 244 4.55 -12.09 1.16
C LEU A 244 4.08 -10.65 1.49
N ILE A 245 2.77 -10.39 1.47
CA ILE A 245 2.21 -9.06 1.76
C ILE A 245 2.49 -8.64 3.21
N THR A 246 2.45 -9.59 4.14
CA THR A 246 2.81 -9.39 5.55
C THR A 246 4.19 -8.75 5.71
N PHE A 247 5.16 -9.16 4.88
CA PHE A 247 6.52 -8.63 4.94
C PHE A 247 6.56 -7.12 4.68
N PHE A 248 5.76 -6.63 3.73
CA PHE A 248 5.81 -5.23 3.31
C PHE A 248 5.28 -4.23 4.34
N PHE A 249 4.48 -4.67 5.34
CA PHE A 249 3.96 -3.78 6.39
C PHE A 249 5.07 -3.00 7.10
N LEU A 250 6.17 -3.67 7.43
CA LEU A 250 7.24 -3.05 8.21
C LEU A 250 8.07 -2.06 7.37
N GLY A 251 8.32 -2.39 6.10
CA GLY A 251 9.02 -1.47 5.22
C GLY A 251 8.17 -0.24 4.86
N TYR A 252 6.86 -0.42 4.59
CA TYR A 252 5.98 0.73 4.42
C TYR A 252 5.89 1.55 5.71
N HIS A 253 5.83 0.93 6.89
CA HIS A 253 5.90 1.64 8.16
C HIS A 253 7.13 2.54 8.28
N ALA A 254 8.32 2.01 7.98
CA ALA A 254 9.56 2.76 8.03
C ALA A 254 9.51 3.98 7.09
N THR A 255 9.02 3.80 5.86
CA THR A 255 8.89 4.91 4.90
C THR A 255 7.84 5.96 5.31
N LEU A 256 6.66 5.52 5.76
CA LEU A 256 5.53 6.38 6.14
C LEU A 256 5.85 7.27 7.35
N THR A 257 6.65 6.77 8.29
CA THR A 257 6.90 7.47 9.57
C THR A 257 8.18 8.30 9.57
N LYS A 258 9.21 7.88 8.82
CA LYS A 258 10.54 8.52 8.87
C LYS A 258 10.71 9.65 7.87
N ALA A 259 10.16 9.54 6.67
CA ALA A 259 10.26 10.61 5.68
C ALA A 259 9.54 11.90 6.14
N THR A 260 8.49 11.74 6.95
CA THR A 260 7.75 12.86 7.57
C THR A 260 8.43 13.44 8.81
N SER A 261 9.28 12.68 9.50
CA SER A 261 9.99 13.13 10.71
C SER A 261 11.28 13.87 10.40
N THR A 262 11.42 14.42 9.19
CA THR A 262 12.58 15.25 8.82
C THR A 262 12.47 16.61 9.50
N GLU A 263 12.71 16.61 10.82
CA GLU A 263 13.46 17.69 11.46
C GLU A 263 14.86 17.73 10.83
N VAL A 264 14.94 18.36 9.65
CA VAL A 264 16.18 18.83 9.00
C VAL A 264 15.97 20.21 8.41
#